data_AF-A0A936IQD8-F1
#
_entry.id   AF-A0A936IQD8-F1
#
_cell.length_a   1.000
_cell.length_b   1.000
_cell.length_c   1.000
_cell.angle_alpha   90.00
_cell.angle_beta   90.00
_cell.angle_gamma   90.00
#
_symmetry.space_group_name_H-M   'P 1'
#
loop_
_entity.id
_entity.type
_entity.pdbx_description
1 polymer ?
#
loop_
_entity_poly.entity_id
_entity_poly.type
_entity_poly.pdbx_seq_one_letter_code
_entity_poly.pdbx_strand_id
1 'polypeptide(L)'
;MPIVTIVVGSLLIALGIVGYVMTGMESPTALIPVFFGAILEACGLIALRTPFRKHAMHAAVLLGVLGIAGTARALPKLGPLLSGAQVERPAAVAAQGVMALILIVYVVLAVRSFIQARRQA
;
A
#
# COMPACT_ATOMS: atom_id res chain seq x y z
N MET A 1 -1.32 15.02 -2.07
CA MET A 1 -0.35 14.72 -3.14
C MET A 1 -0.95 13.72 -4.12
N PRO A 2 -1.81 14.16 -5.06
CA PRO A 2 -2.55 13.24 -5.94
C PRO A 2 -1.66 12.31 -6.78
N ILE A 3 -0.62 12.85 -7.41
CA ILE A 3 0.29 12.08 -8.29
C ILE A 3 1.02 10.98 -7.51
N VAL A 4 1.53 11.30 -6.31
CA VAL A 4 2.18 10.30 -5.44
C VAL A 4 1.21 9.18 -5.07
N THR A 5 -0.05 9.52 -4.76
CA THR A 5 -1.09 8.51 -4.48
C THR A 5 -1.33 7.60 -5.68
N ILE A 6 -1.39 8.15 -6.90
CA ILE A 6 -1.56 7.37 -8.14
C ILE A 6 -0.38 6.40 -8.30
N VAL A 7 0.86 6.92 -8.26
CA VAL A 7 2.07 6.11 -8.42
C VAL A 7 2.14 4.99 -7.38
N VAL A 8 1.84 5.28 -6.11
CA VAL A 8 1.79 4.26 -5.05
C VAL A 8 0.72 3.21 -5.33
N GLY A 9 -0.46 3.64 -5.81
CA GLY A 9 -1.51 2.74 -6.26
C GLY A 9 -1.04 1.79 -7.36
N SER A 10 -0.42 2.31 -8.41
CA SER A 10 0.11 1.51 -9.52
C SER A 10 1.23 0.55 -9.05
N LEU A 11 2.09 0.98 -8.12
CA LEU A 11 3.15 0.12 -7.55
C LEU A 11 2.56 -1.07 -6.78
N LEU A 12 1.50 -0.85 -6.00
CA LEU A 12 0.83 -1.94 -5.28
C LEU A 12 0.07 -2.89 -6.21
N ILE A 13 -0.52 -2.37 -7.28
CA ILE A 13 -1.12 -3.19 -8.34
C ILE A 13 -0.05 -4.07 -8.99
N ALA A 14 1.07 -3.48 -9.39
CA ALA A 14 2.19 -4.22 -9.97
C ALA A 14 2.71 -5.29 -9.01
N LEU A 15 2.93 -4.95 -7.74
CA LEU A 15 3.36 -5.89 -6.70
C LEU A 15 2.44 -7.11 -6.59
N GLY A 16 1.12 -6.89 -6.55
CA GLY A 16 0.14 -7.97 -6.42
C GLY A 16 0.02 -8.83 -7.67
N ILE A 17 0.00 -8.23 -8.87
CA ILE A 17 -0.07 -8.97 -10.14
C ILE A 17 1.20 -9.80 -10.33
N VAL A 18 2.38 -9.18 -10.21
CA VAL A 18 3.66 -9.88 -10.36
C VAL A 18 3.79 -10.98 -9.32
N GLY A 19 3.47 -10.68 -8.05
CA GLY A 19 3.50 -11.67 -6.98
C GLY A 19 2.60 -12.87 -7.28
N TYR A 20 1.36 -12.65 -7.71
CA TYR A 20 0.40 -13.71 -8.01
C TYR A 20 0.87 -14.60 -9.17
N VAL A 21 1.38 -14.02 -10.25
CA VAL A 21 1.90 -14.77 -11.41
C VAL A 21 3.14 -15.57 -11.03
N MET A 22 4.08 -14.95 -10.31
CA MET A 22 5.35 -15.60 -9.91
C MET A 22 5.14 -16.76 -8.94
N THR A 23 4.05 -16.76 -8.17
CA THR A 23 3.68 -17.87 -7.28
C THR A 23 2.73 -18.88 -7.94
N GLY A 24 2.73 -18.98 -9.27
CA GLY A 24 1.92 -19.97 -10.00
C GLY A 24 0.40 -19.75 -9.90
N MET A 25 -0.04 -18.55 -9.51
CA MET A 25 -1.46 -18.19 -9.37
C MET A 25 -2.24 -19.06 -8.36
N GLU A 26 -1.54 -19.72 -7.44
CA GLU A 26 -2.13 -20.70 -6.52
C GLU A 26 -3.07 -20.10 -5.47
N SER A 27 -2.88 -18.82 -5.11
CA SER A 27 -3.64 -18.20 -4.03
C SER A 27 -4.15 -16.79 -4.40
N PRO A 28 -5.47 -16.59 -4.51
CA PRO A 28 -6.04 -15.28 -4.84
C PRO A 28 -5.78 -14.23 -3.75
N THR A 29 -5.40 -14.65 -2.53
CA THR A 29 -5.00 -13.70 -1.47
C THR A 29 -3.73 -12.92 -1.82
N ALA A 30 -2.93 -13.36 -2.80
CA ALA A 30 -1.79 -12.59 -3.31
C ALA A 30 -2.21 -11.30 -4.03
N LEU A 31 -3.50 -11.16 -4.40
CA LEU A 31 -4.06 -9.96 -5.04
C LEU A 31 -4.53 -8.89 -4.05
N ILE A 32 -4.35 -9.08 -2.73
CA ILE A 32 -4.65 -8.04 -1.73
C ILE A 32 -3.94 -6.71 -2.03
N PRO A 33 -2.64 -6.67 -2.41
CA PRO A 33 -1.99 -5.42 -2.82
C PRO A 33 -2.68 -4.76 -4.01
N VAL A 34 -3.21 -5.52 -4.97
CA VAL A 34 -3.96 -4.98 -6.13
C VAL A 34 -5.21 -4.26 -5.66
N PHE A 35 -5.97 -4.85 -4.74
CA PHE A 35 -7.18 -4.23 -4.20
C PHE A 35 -6.88 -2.88 -3.53
N PHE A 36 -5.87 -2.83 -2.66
CA PHE A 36 -5.46 -1.58 -2.02
C PHE A 36 -4.91 -0.56 -3.04
N GLY A 37 -4.11 -1.04 -3.99
CA GLY A 37 -3.53 -0.21 -5.05
C GLY A 37 -4.59 0.43 -5.92
N ALA A 38 -5.62 -0.31 -6.34
CA ALA A 38 -6.71 0.19 -7.17
C ALA A 38 -7.52 1.27 -6.46
N ILE A 39 -7.84 1.10 -5.17
CA ILE A 39 -8.59 2.13 -4.43
C ILE A 39 -7.72 3.36 -4.20
N LEU A 40 -6.43 3.21 -3.87
CA LEU A 40 -5.51 4.35 -3.74
C LEU A 40 -5.39 5.10 -5.07
N GLU A 41 -5.17 4.40 -6.19
CA GLU A 41 -5.07 4.99 -7.52
C GLU A 41 -6.35 5.77 -7.87
N ALA A 42 -7.52 5.18 -7.63
CA ALA A 42 -8.80 5.85 -7.81
C ALA A 42 -8.92 7.12 -6.95
N CYS A 43 -8.56 7.07 -5.66
CA CYS A 43 -8.54 8.26 -4.80
C CYS A 43 -7.58 9.33 -5.34
N GLY A 44 -6.41 8.92 -5.85
CA GLY A 44 -5.45 9.81 -6.48
C GLY A 44 -6.02 10.52 -7.71
N LEU A 45 -6.66 9.78 -8.60
CA LEU A 45 -7.34 10.31 -9.80
C LEU A 45 -8.49 11.27 -9.43
N ILE A 46 -9.32 10.91 -8.45
CA ILE A 46 -10.40 11.78 -7.95
C ILE A 46 -9.82 13.06 -7.35
N ALA A 47 -8.70 12.97 -6.63
CA ALA A 47 -8.06 14.12 -5.99
C ALA A 47 -7.44 15.13 -6.96
N LEU A 48 -7.31 14.78 -8.25
CA LEU A 48 -6.95 15.74 -9.30
C LEU A 48 -8.02 16.83 -9.45
N ARG A 49 -9.29 16.50 -9.18
CA ARG A 49 -10.40 17.46 -9.21
C ARG A 49 -10.46 18.26 -7.90
N THR A 50 -10.33 19.58 -8.00
CA THR A 50 -10.29 20.53 -6.87
C THR A 50 -11.39 20.34 -5.81
N PRO A 51 -12.69 20.19 -6.14
CA PRO A 51 -13.74 20.08 -5.12
C PRO A 51 -13.62 18.81 -4.27
N PHE A 52 -13.04 17.74 -4.80
CA PHE A 52 -12.93 16.44 -4.13
C PHE A 52 -11.56 16.18 -3.50
N ARG A 53 -10.56 17.03 -3.78
CA ARG A 53 -9.16 16.81 -3.38
C ARG A 53 -8.99 16.52 -1.90
N LYS A 54 -9.60 17.30 -1.00
CA LYS A 54 -9.44 17.11 0.44
C LYS A 54 -10.00 15.77 0.90
N HIS A 55 -11.24 15.45 0.55
CA HIS A 55 -11.92 14.21 0.94
C HIS A 55 -11.21 12.97 0.39
N ALA A 56 -10.88 12.99 -0.91
CA ALA A 56 -10.19 11.87 -1.55
C ALA A 56 -8.81 11.60 -0.93
N MET A 57 -8.07 12.66 -0.55
CA MET A 57 -6.77 12.47 0.11
C MET A 57 -6.88 11.94 1.54
N HIS A 58 -7.90 12.34 2.32
CA HIS A 58 -8.12 11.77 3.66
C HIS A 58 -8.52 10.29 3.58
N ALA A 59 -9.43 9.96 2.65
CA ALA A 59 -9.81 8.57 2.38
C ALA A 59 -8.59 7.72 1.98
N ALA A 60 -7.72 8.24 1.11
CA ALA A 60 -6.51 7.54 0.69
C ALA A 60 -5.54 7.28 1.86
N VAL A 61 -5.33 8.25 2.76
CA VAL A 61 -4.48 8.05 3.94
C VAL A 61 -5.08 7.05 4.92
N LEU A 62 -6.38 7.12 5.18
CA LEU A 62 -7.07 6.15 6.03
C LEU A 62 -6.93 4.73 5.47
N LEU A 63 -7.09 4.58 4.15
CA LEU A 63 -6.87 3.30 3.48
C LEU A 63 -5.42 2.82 3.61
N GLY A 64 -4.45 3.73 3.49
CA GLY A 64 -3.04 3.41 3.71
C GLY A 64 -2.78 2.86 5.11
N VAL A 65 -3.36 3.48 6.14
CA VAL A 65 -3.27 2.99 7.54
C VAL A 65 -3.93 1.62 7.70
N LEU A 66 -5.11 1.41 7.12
CA LEU A 66 -5.78 0.10 7.13
C LEU A 66 -4.96 -0.98 6.42
N GLY A 67 -4.30 -0.65 5.31
CA GLY A 67 -3.44 -1.57 4.60
C GLY A 67 -2.22 -1.98 5.42
N ILE A 68 -1.59 -1.04 6.14
CA ILE A 68 -0.51 -1.34 7.10
C ILE A 68 -1.02 -2.28 8.19
N ALA A 69 -2.17 -2.00 8.79
CA ALA A 69 -2.78 -2.89 9.78
C ALA A 69 -3.04 -4.30 9.22
N GLY A 70 -3.50 -4.39 7.97
CA GLY A 70 -3.70 -5.67 7.27
C GLY A 70 -2.43 -6.50 7.05
N THR A 71 -1.25 -5.87 7.10
CA THR A 71 0.06 -6.55 7.02
C THR A 71 0.61 -7.00 8.38
N ALA A 72 -0.01 -6.63 9.50
CA ALA A 72 0.52 -6.90 10.84
C ALA A 72 0.80 -8.39 11.12
N ARG A 73 -0.02 -9.29 10.55
CA ARG A 73 0.16 -10.76 10.68
C ARG A 73 1.48 -11.29 10.07
N ALA A 74 2.09 -10.54 9.15
CA ALA A 74 3.37 -10.91 8.57
C ALA A 74 4.56 -10.52 9.47
N LEU A 75 4.38 -9.56 10.38
CA LEU A 75 5.46 -8.96 11.15
C LEU A 75 6.27 -9.98 11.97
N PRO A 76 5.65 -10.93 12.71
CA PRO A 76 6.40 -11.95 13.45
C PRO A 76 7.14 -12.93 12.53
N LYS A 77 6.71 -13.06 11.27
CA LYS A 77 7.28 -13.99 10.28
C LYS A 77 8.42 -13.36 9.48
N LEU A 78 8.60 -12.04 9.51
CA LEU A 78 9.67 -11.35 8.78
C LEU A 78 11.06 -11.68 9.31
N GLY A 79 11.24 -11.73 10.63
CA GLY A 79 12.54 -12.09 11.23
C GLY A 79 13.03 -13.48 10.79
N PRO A 80 12.21 -14.54 10.97
CA PRO A 80 12.51 -15.88 10.48
C PRO A 80 12.74 -15.94 8.95
N LEU A 81 11.97 -15.19 8.16
CA LEU A 81 12.15 -15.15 6.71
C LEU A 81 13.51 -14.57 6.33
N LEU A 82 13.93 -13.49 6.99
CA LEU A 82 15.21 -12.82 6.72
C LEU A 82 16.42 -13.62 7.21
N SER A 83 16.26 -14.45 8.25
CA SER A 83 17.32 -15.33 8.73
C SER A 83 17.44 -16.64 7.95
N GLY A 84 16.59 -16.86 6.94
CA GLY A 84 16.56 -18.09 6.16
C GLY A 84 15.93 -19.28 6.89
N ALA A 85 15.21 -19.04 7.99
CA ALA A 85 14.46 -20.09 8.67
C ALA A 85 13.24 -20.54 7.82
N GLN A 86 12.74 -21.74 8.10
CA GLN A 86 11.54 -22.25 7.45
C GLN A 86 10.32 -21.42 7.84
N VAL A 87 9.68 -20.80 6.86
CA VAL A 87 8.47 -19.97 7.04
C VAL A 87 7.37 -20.49 6.15
N GLU A 88 6.19 -20.68 6.72
CA GLU A 88 5.00 -21.04 5.97
C GLU A 88 4.60 -19.89 5.01
N ARG A 89 4.52 -20.19 3.71
CA ARG A 89 4.16 -19.26 2.62
C ARG A 89 5.09 -18.03 2.56
N PRO A 90 6.39 -18.22 2.29
CA PRO A 90 7.41 -17.16 2.37
C PRO A 90 7.14 -16.01 1.38
N ALA A 91 6.64 -16.32 0.17
CA ALA A 91 6.27 -15.32 -0.82
C ALA A 91 5.15 -14.38 -0.34
N ALA A 92 4.16 -14.90 0.42
CA ALA A 92 3.10 -14.08 0.98
C ALA A 92 3.64 -13.14 2.06
N VAL A 93 4.53 -13.64 2.93
CA VAL A 93 5.19 -12.82 3.96
C VAL A 93 6.04 -11.72 3.32
N ALA A 94 6.78 -12.05 2.26
CA ALA A 94 7.56 -11.07 1.49
C ALA A 94 6.67 -10.00 0.86
N ALA A 95 5.60 -10.39 0.15
CA ALA A 95 4.67 -9.47 -0.48
C ALA A 95 3.99 -8.54 0.56
N GLN A 96 3.60 -9.07 1.72
CA GLN A 96 3.06 -8.27 2.81
C GLN A 96 4.10 -7.30 3.39
N GLY A 97 5.36 -7.71 3.51
CA GLY A 97 6.45 -6.83 3.93
C GLY A 97 6.69 -5.67 2.97
N VAL A 98 6.71 -5.94 1.65
CA VAL A 98 6.87 -4.90 0.63
C VAL A 98 5.66 -3.97 0.59
N MET A 99 4.43 -4.50 0.65
CA MET A 99 3.21 -3.70 0.76
C MET A 99 3.24 -2.80 2.00
N ALA A 100 3.62 -3.32 3.16
CA ALA A 100 3.74 -2.56 4.39
C ALA A 100 4.71 -1.39 4.24
N LEU A 101 5.90 -1.64 3.68
CA LEU A 101 6.91 -0.62 3.45
C LEU A 101 6.41 0.50 2.53
N ILE A 102 5.81 0.14 1.38
CA ILE A 102 5.25 1.10 0.42
C ILE A 102 4.19 1.98 1.12
N LEU A 103 3.28 1.37 1.88
CA LEU A 103 2.20 2.09 2.55
C LEU A 103 2.71 2.97 3.71
N ILE A 104 3.71 2.53 4.48
CA ILE A 104 4.33 3.34 5.53
C ILE A 104 4.95 4.59 4.92
N VAL A 105 5.74 4.44 3.86
CA VAL A 105 6.35 5.57 3.15
C VAL A 105 5.27 6.51 2.64
N TYR A 106 4.22 5.98 2.02
CA TYR A 106 3.09 6.76 1.53
C TYR A 106 2.40 7.58 2.64
N VAL A 107 2.05 6.94 3.77
CA VAL A 107 1.39 7.61 4.90
C VAL A 107 2.27 8.72 5.48
N VAL A 108 3.58 8.48 5.64
CA VAL A 108 4.52 9.51 6.11
C VAL A 108 4.55 10.71 5.17
N LEU A 109 4.64 10.48 3.85
CA LEU A 109 4.62 11.55 2.86
C LEU A 109 3.29 12.32 2.85
N ALA A 110 2.17 11.61 3.01
CA ALA A 110 0.85 12.22 3.05
C ALA A 110 0.64 13.08 4.29
N VAL A 111 1.06 12.61 5.47
CA VAL A 111 1.02 13.39 6.72
C VAL A 111 1.88 14.66 6.60
N ARG A 112 3.10 14.53 6.07
CA ARG A 112 3.98 15.69 5.81
C ARG A 112 3.30 16.70 4.87
N SER A 113 2.67 16.22 3.80
CA SER A 113 1.91 17.06 2.87
C SER A 113 0.75 17.78 3.55
N PHE A 114 0.01 17.13 4.45
CA PHE A 114 -1.11 17.76 5.15
C PHE A 114 -0.64 18.85 6.13
N ILE A 115 0.45 18.59 6.84
CA ILE A 115 1.08 19.57 7.73
C ILE A 115 1.54 20.80 6.93
N GLN A 116 2.20 20.58 5.78
CA GLN A 116 2.64 21.67 4.91
C GLN A 116 1.46 22.50 4.39
N ALA A 117 0.39 21.86 3.91
CA ALA A 117 -0.80 22.54 3.44
C ALA A 117 -1.48 23.38 4.53
N ARG A 118 -1.47 22.90 5.79
CA ARG A 118 -2.02 23.65 6.93
C ARG A 118 -1.16 24.86 7.31
N ARG A 119 0.16 24.81 7.10
CA ARG A 119 1.06 25.95 7.34
C ARG A 119 0.91 27.06 6.30
N GLN A 120 0.34 26.74 5.14
CA GLN A 120 0.15 27.66 4.02
C GLN A 120 -1.28 28.23 3.94
N ALA A 121 -2.16 27.81 4.85
CA ALA A 121 -3.54 28.27 4.97
C ALA A 121 -3.65 29.30 6.09
#